data_AF-A0A2N1RXL1-F1
#
_entry.id   AF-A0A2N1RXL1-F1
#
_cell.length_a   1.000
_cell.length_b   1.000
_cell.length_c   1.000
_cell.angle_alpha   90.00
_cell.angle_beta   90.00
_cell.angle_gamma   90.00
#
_symmetry.space_group_name_H-M   'P 1'
#
loop_
_entity.id
_entity.type
_entity.pdbx_description
1 polymer ?
#
loop_
_entity_poly.entity_id
_entity_poly.type
_entity_poly.pdbx_seq_one_letter_code
_entity_poly.pdbx_strand_id
1 'polypeptide(L)'
;MKNKRVGPDTILKIVGTISIVLWVIIASVIILFAISNPTQPGMAAGRPGLKGAGQWATNLIYGLLVIQIFLSISGIIFNVTRLKRKTDRIKLTPVISAILGIACILLSMI
;
A
#
# COMPACT_ATOMS: atom_id res chain seq x y z
N MET A 1 -22.74 -9.73 34.16
CA MET A 1 -21.70 -10.37 33.31
C MET A 1 -21.46 -9.48 32.09
N LYS A 2 -20.25 -8.96 31.92
CA LYS A 2 -19.90 -8.01 30.85
C LYS A 2 -19.65 -8.81 29.58
N ASN A 3 -20.64 -8.93 28.70
CA ASN A 3 -20.48 -9.53 27.36
C ASN A 3 -19.43 -8.72 26.57
N LYS A 4 -18.16 -9.07 26.71
CA LYS A 4 -17.07 -8.49 25.91
C LYS A 4 -17.31 -8.89 24.46
N ARG A 5 -17.55 -7.90 23.61
CA ARG A 5 -17.76 -8.06 22.17
C ARG A 5 -16.40 -8.38 21.52
N VAL A 6 -15.98 -9.65 21.56
CA VAL A 6 -14.65 -10.08 21.06
C VAL A 6 -14.51 -9.89 19.53
N GLY A 7 -15.57 -10.13 18.74
CA GLY A 7 -15.50 -10.06 17.27
C GLY A 7 -15.19 -8.67 16.67
N PRO A 8 -15.91 -7.60 17.06
CA PRO A 8 -15.65 -6.24 16.58
C PRO A 8 -14.24 -5.73 16.88
N ASP A 9 -13.67 -6.14 18.02
CA ASP A 9 -12.34 -5.73 18.46
C ASP A 9 -11.25 -6.44 17.66
N THR A 10 -11.47 -7.70 17.26
CA THR A 10 -10.55 -8.45 16.40
C THR A 10 -10.45 -7.85 15.00
N ILE A 11 -11.59 -7.47 14.38
CA ILE A 11 -11.58 -6.82 13.06
C ILE A 11 -10.83 -5.48 13.13
N LEU A 12 -11.00 -4.71 14.21
CA LEU A 12 -10.28 -3.44 14.40
C LEU A 12 -8.76 -3.65 14.46
N LYS A 13 -8.31 -4.71 15.14
CA LYS A 13 -6.89 -5.11 15.20
C LYS A 13 -6.39 -5.51 13.81
N ILE A 14 -7.14 -6.35 13.07
CA ILE A 14 -6.76 -6.77 11.71
C ILE A 14 -6.60 -5.57 10.77
N VAL A 15 -7.60 -4.66 10.73
CA VAL A 15 -7.50 -3.45 9.89
C VAL A 15 -6.33 -2.56 10.35
N GLY A 16 -6.08 -2.49 11.66
CA GLY A 16 -4.91 -1.81 12.24
C GLY A 16 -3.59 -2.40 11.73
N THR A 17 -3.42 -3.72 11.80
CA THR A 17 -2.24 -4.43 11.31
C THR A 17 -2.08 -4.25 9.81
N ILE A 18 -3.15 -4.40 9.01
CA ILE A 18 -3.12 -4.14 7.56
C ILE A 18 -2.64 -2.72 7.29
N SER A 19 -3.13 -1.73 8.04
CA SER A 19 -2.72 -0.33 7.86
C SER A 19 -1.22 -0.12 8.13
N ILE A 20 -0.66 -0.77 9.15
CA ILE A 20 0.78 -0.71 9.44
C ILE A 20 1.58 -1.36 8.32
N VAL A 21 1.17 -2.54 7.85
CA VAL A 21 1.85 -3.24 6.75
C VAL A 21 1.82 -2.42 5.46
N LEU A 22 0.69 -1.78 5.14
CA LEU A 22 0.57 -0.90 3.97
C LEU A 22 1.59 0.26 4.02
N TRP A 23 1.78 0.90 5.18
CA TRP A 23 2.79 1.95 5.34
C TRP A 23 4.22 1.43 5.19
N VAL A 24 4.52 0.23 5.71
CA VAL A 24 5.83 -0.41 5.54
C VAL A 24 6.12 -0.69 4.06
N ILE A 25 5.12 -1.17 3.31
CA ILE A 25 5.26 -1.40 1.87
C ILE A 25 5.51 -0.09 1.13
N ILE A 26 4.72 0.96 1.41
CA ILE A 26 4.91 2.29 0.80
C ILE A 26 6.33 2.81 1.07
N ALA A 27 6.79 2.75 2.33
CA ALA A 27 8.15 3.19 2.68
C ALA A 27 9.22 2.38 1.94
N SER A 28 9.04 1.07 1.83
CA SER A 28 9.95 0.18 1.09
C SER A 28 10.01 0.52 -0.39
N VAL A 29 8.86 0.79 -1.01
CA VAL A 29 8.78 1.22 -2.41
C VAL A 29 9.50 2.55 -2.63
N ILE A 30 9.30 3.53 -1.75
CA ILE A 30 9.98 4.84 -1.83
C ILE A 30 11.50 4.67 -1.73
N ILE A 31 11.98 3.86 -0.77
CA ILE A 31 13.42 3.61 -0.60
C ILE A 31 13.99 2.93 -1.83
N LEU A 32 13.33 1.86 -2.32
CA LEU A 32 13.76 1.15 -3.52
C LEU A 32 13.83 2.09 -4.71
N PHE A 33 12.82 2.93 -4.91
CA PHE A 33 12.78 3.89 -6.00
C PHE A 33 13.90 4.95 -5.89
N ALA A 34 14.21 5.40 -4.67
CA ALA A 34 15.29 6.35 -4.43
C ALA A 34 16.67 5.78 -4.75
N ILE A 35 16.91 4.50 -4.43
CA ILE A 35 18.18 3.83 -4.71
C ILE A 35 18.26 3.26 -6.13
N SER A 36 17.13 2.96 -6.77
CA SER A 36 17.10 2.17 -8.00
C SER A 36 17.34 2.97 -9.27
N ASN A 37 17.27 4.30 -9.25
CA ASN A 37 17.33 5.17 -10.45
C ASN A 37 16.63 4.54 -11.66
N PRO A 38 15.28 4.52 -11.66
CA PRO A 38 14.53 3.89 -12.73
C PRO A 38 14.94 4.47 -14.09
N THR A 39 15.54 3.63 -14.93
CA THR A 39 16.00 3.97 -16.29
C THR A 39 14.86 3.96 -17.31
N GLN A 40 13.61 3.90 -16.88
CA GLN A 40 12.47 4.01 -17.78
C GLN A 40 12.44 5.42 -18.42
N PRO A 41 12.20 5.54 -19.74
CA PRO A 41 12.30 6.81 -20.47
C PRO A 41 11.52 7.98 -19.85
N GLY A 42 10.34 7.74 -19.24
CA GLY A 42 9.55 8.77 -18.57
C GLY A 42 10.09 9.24 -17.20
N MET A 43 10.98 8.46 -16.56
CA MET A 43 11.58 8.76 -15.26
C MET A 43 13.08 9.05 -15.32
N ALA A 44 13.76 8.63 -16.39
CA ALA A 44 15.20 8.74 -16.59
C ALA A 44 15.67 10.17 -16.91
N ALA A 45 14.75 11.09 -17.20
CA ALA A 45 15.06 12.45 -17.67
C ALA A 45 15.87 13.33 -16.68
N GLY A 46 16.07 12.89 -15.43
CA GLY A 46 16.70 13.72 -14.40
C GLY A 46 18.08 13.31 -13.87
N ARG A 47 18.63 12.13 -14.20
CA ARG A 47 19.81 11.60 -13.47
C ARG A 47 20.84 10.87 -14.36
N PRO A 48 21.63 11.60 -15.17
CA PRO A 48 22.56 11.03 -16.16
C PRO A 48 23.78 10.30 -15.57
N GLY A 49 23.99 10.34 -14.25
CA GLY A 49 25.22 9.84 -13.60
C GLY A 49 25.08 8.56 -12.77
N LEU A 50 23.87 8.01 -12.64
CA LEU A 50 23.61 6.83 -11.81
C LEU A 50 23.33 5.61 -12.69
N LYS A 51 24.13 4.55 -12.53
CA LYS A 51 23.87 3.25 -13.17
C LYS A 51 22.47 2.80 -12.76
N GLY A 52 21.60 2.58 -13.74
CA GLY A 52 20.25 2.07 -13.48
C GLY A 52 20.31 0.79 -12.65
N ALA A 53 19.48 0.67 -11.62
CA ALA A 53 19.36 -0.60 -10.94
C ALA A 53 18.82 -1.64 -11.92
N GLY A 54 19.38 -2.85 -11.82
CA GLY A 54 18.97 -3.95 -12.68
C GLY A 54 17.49 -4.27 -12.54
N GLN A 55 16.97 -5.01 -13.53
CA GLN A 55 15.57 -5.47 -13.65
C GLN A 55 14.96 -6.01 -12.34
N TRP A 56 15.79 -6.55 -11.43
CA TRP A 56 15.38 -7.04 -10.12
C TRP A 56 14.69 -5.99 -9.25
N ALA A 57 15.18 -4.74 -9.22
CA ALA A 57 14.64 -3.69 -8.37
C ALA A 57 13.26 -3.24 -8.87
N THR A 58 13.14 -3.08 -10.19
CA THR A 58 11.88 -2.79 -10.87
C THR A 58 10.85 -3.89 -10.61
N ASN A 59 11.22 -5.15 -10.80
CA ASN A 59 10.33 -6.29 -10.52
C ASN A 59 9.88 -6.34 -9.06
N LEU A 60 10.78 -6.02 -8.12
CA LEU A 60 10.47 -6.00 -6.69
C LEU A 60 9.49 -4.87 -6.34
N ILE A 61 9.68 -3.67 -6.90
CA ILE A 61 8.77 -2.53 -6.73
C ILE A 61 7.37 -2.88 -7.25
N TYR A 62 7.27 -3.44 -8.46
CA TYR A 62 5.98 -3.87 -9.01
C TYR A 62 5.31 -4.94 -8.15
N GLY A 63 6.05 -5.95 -7.69
CA GLY A 63 5.53 -6.98 -6.80
C GLY A 63 4.96 -6.39 -5.50
N LEU A 64 5.68 -5.46 -4.88
CA LEU A 64 5.25 -4.77 -3.67
C LEU A 64 3.98 -3.92 -3.90
N LEU A 65 3.90 -3.20 -5.02
CA LEU A 65 2.71 -2.41 -5.37
C LEU A 65 1.47 -3.29 -5.60
N VAL A 66 1.64 -4.44 -6.27
CA VAL A 66 0.55 -5.41 -6.45
C VAL A 66 0.05 -5.94 -5.09
N ILE A 67 0.97 -6.34 -4.21
CA ILE A 67 0.63 -6.80 -2.85
C ILE A 67 -0.08 -5.69 -2.06
N GLN A 68 0.39 -4.44 -2.17
CA GLN A 68 -0.23 -3.27 -1.54
C GLN A 68 -1.69 -3.11 -1.99
N ILE A 69 -1.97 -3.26 -3.28
CA ILE A 69 -3.34 -3.17 -3.82
C ILE A 69 -4.22 -4.27 -3.22
N PHE A 70 -3.77 -5.54 -3.23
CA PHE A 70 -4.55 -6.64 -2.64
C PHE A 70 -4.82 -6.46 -1.14
N LEU A 71 -3.81 -6.01 -0.37
CA LEU A 71 -3.97 -5.70 1.05
C LEU A 71 -4.92 -4.52 1.29
N SER A 72 -4.84 -3.50 0.43
CA SER A 72 -5.72 -2.33 0.52
C SER A 72 -7.19 -2.70 0.28
N ILE A 73 -7.47 -3.51 -0.76
CA ILE A 73 -8.80 -4.04 -1.07
C ILE A 73 -9.31 -4.87 0.11
N SER A 74 -8.48 -5.77 0.65
CA SER A 74 -8.83 -6.58 1.82
C SER A 74 -9.15 -5.70 3.03
N GLY A 75 -8.34 -4.67 3.31
CA GLY A 75 -8.58 -3.71 4.37
C GLY A 75 -9.87 -2.90 4.19
N ILE A 76 -10.23 -2.55 2.95
CA ILE A 76 -11.50 -1.89 2.63
C ILE A 76 -12.68 -2.84 2.89
N ILE A 77 -12.61 -4.09 2.40
CA ILE A 77 -13.65 -5.10 2.62
C ILE A 77 -13.86 -5.33 4.13
N PHE A 78 -12.79 -5.44 4.92
CA PHE A 78 -12.91 -5.56 6.37
C PHE A 78 -13.49 -4.31 7.06
N ASN A 79 -13.21 -3.11 6.54
CA ASN A 79 -13.85 -1.88 7.02
C ASN A 79 -15.35 -1.85 6.68
N VAL A 80 -15.75 -2.25 5.46
CA VAL A 80 -17.14 -2.24 4.99
C VAL A 80 -17.97 -3.32 5.68
N THR A 81 -17.44 -4.53 5.83
CA THR A 81 -18.13 -5.62 6.56
C THR A 81 -18.40 -5.27 8.03
N ARG A 82 -17.61 -4.34 8.61
CA ARG A 82 -17.80 -3.82 9.97
C ARG A 82 -18.95 -2.80 10.08
N LEU A 83 -19.27 -2.05 9.01
CA LEU A 83 -20.22 -0.91 8.99
C LEU A 83 -21.68 -1.31 9.27
N LYS A 84 -21.96 -1.93 10.41
CA LYS A 84 -23.28 -2.33 10.87
C LYS A 84 -23.84 -1.36 11.93
N ARG A 85 -23.09 -0.34 12.36
CA ARG A 85 -23.49 0.63 13.40
C ARG A 85 -23.23 2.08 12.99
N LYS A 86 -24.14 3.00 13.37
CA LYS A 86 -24.06 4.44 13.07
C LYS A 86 -22.80 5.15 13.60
N THR A 87 -22.15 4.62 14.64
CA THR A 87 -20.96 5.23 15.26
C THR A 87 -19.64 4.72 14.68
N ASP A 88 -19.67 3.74 13.77
CA ASP A 88 -18.46 3.14 13.22
C ASP A 88 -17.83 4.06 12.16
N ARG A 89 -16.60 4.49 12.41
CA ARG A 89 -15.79 5.25 11.45
C ARG A 89 -14.99 4.30 10.55
N ILE A 90 -14.89 4.63 9.27
CA ILE A 90 -14.02 3.95 8.30
C ILE A 90 -12.59 4.41 8.53
N LYS A 91 -11.63 3.49 8.62
CA LYS A 91 -10.23 3.88 8.52
C LYS A 91 -9.92 4.20 7.06
N LEU A 92 -9.49 5.43 6.79
CA LEU A 92 -9.18 5.89 5.43
C LEU A 92 -7.83 5.34 4.92
N THR A 93 -6.98 4.80 5.81
CA THR A 93 -5.64 4.34 5.43
C THR A 93 -5.65 3.33 4.27
N PRO A 94 -6.45 2.25 4.29
CA PRO A 94 -6.50 1.32 3.15
C PRO A 94 -6.97 2.00 1.85
N VAL A 95 -7.88 2.97 1.92
CA VAL A 95 -8.35 3.72 0.75
C VAL A 95 -7.21 4.57 0.15
N ILE A 96 -6.52 5.33 1.00
CA ILE A 96 -5.38 6.16 0.59
C ILE A 96 -4.26 5.30 0.01
N SER A 97 -3.94 4.17 0.66
CA SER A 97 -2.92 3.24 0.16
C SER A 97 -3.30 2.60 -1.18
N ALA A 98 -4.59 2.33 -1.43
CA ALA A 98 -5.06 1.87 -2.73
C ALA A 98 -4.80 2.91 -3.83
N ILE A 99 -5.18 4.17 -3.57
CA ILE A 99 -4.99 5.29 -4.51
C ILE A 99 -3.50 5.50 -4.80
N LEU A 100 -2.66 5.51 -3.77
CA LEU A 100 -1.21 5.65 -3.94
C LEU A 100 -0.61 4.48 -4.73
N GLY A 101 -1.03 3.25 -4.46
CA GLY A 101 -0.56 2.07 -5.19
C GLY A 101 -0.87 2.16 -6.68
N ILE A 102 -2.10 2.53 -7.03
CA ILE A 102 -2.53 2.73 -8.43
C ILE A 102 -1.74 3.87 -9.07
N ALA A 103 -1.61 5.01 -8.39
CA ALA A 103 -0.87 6.16 -8.91
C ALA A 103 0.60 5.82 -9.21
N CYS A 104 1.27 5.08 -8.32
CA CYS A 104 2.64 4.63 -8.53
C CYS A 104 2.77 3.67 -9.73
N ILE A 105 1.82 2.75 -9.92
CA ILE A 105 1.82 1.88 -11.11
C ILE A 105 1.65 2.71 -12.37
N LEU A 106 0.67 3.62 -12.41
CA LEU A 106 0.42 4.46 -13.59
C LEU A 106 1.63 5.33 -13.92
N LEU A 107 2.26 5.94 -12.93
CA LEU A 107 3.50 6.71 -13.12
C LEU A 107 4.61 5.82 -13.70
N SER A 108 4.75 4.58 -13.24
CA SER A 108 5.75 3.64 -13.74
C SER A 108 5.49 3.09 -15.15
N MET A 109 4.34 3.40 -15.75
CA MET A 109 4.01 2.98 -17.12
C MET A 109 4.25 4.09 -18.16
N ILE A 110 4.53 5.32 -17.71
CA ILE A 110 4.73 6.53 -18.53
C ILE A 110 6.22 6.88 -18.52
#